data_AF-A0A1Y2HN29-F1
#
_entry.id   AF-A0A1Y2HN29-F1
#
_cell.length_a   1.000
_cell.length_b   1.000
_cell.length_c   1.000
_cell.angle_alpha   90.00
_cell.angle_beta   90.00
_cell.angle_gamma   90.00
#
_symmetry.space_group_name_H-M   'P 1'
#
loop_
_entity.id
_entity.type
_entity.pdbx_description
1 polymer ?
#
loop_
_entity_poly.entity_id
_entity_poly.type
_entity_poly.pdbx_seq_one_letter_code
_entity_poly.pdbx_strand_id
1 'polypeptide(L)'
;MSRPAYYTPSKLDSFGDNHLDLERGRPLHPSRSHAQKVRRAVFVAGFVALLLLSTITLKSAFQSPHSTNATTNNAQRIQGPKLYKHAAVSSEVPVCSTIGKKLLKAGGSAVDAAIGTSLCVGSINSFASGIGGGGFMLIRNVSGHSLVIDFREVAPAAISESMFKSNPLKSQIGGLAVGVPGELRGYELAHRKFGKLPWARILEPIVALNADGFQVPSALAARLKYNEEWIMASPIWRAVFAPQGQLVSQGALVKRPAYARTLRDVAHRGAQAFYTGSIARSLVDAIRGEGGVMSMRDLAGYRVEERKPVESSYKGNKVISVGAPASGHVLLHMLNIMEGYEFSKDGAAAVDYHRMVEAMRYGFARRSELGDPAFLKIDGRLDQILSKDEAAAARRNLSDSTTYPPEHYQPKYANAPSHGTTHLSVVDENGMAVAVTTTVNLLFGSHIMDKKTGVILNNQIDDFSFNNTSNAFGFPPSPSNFIKPFKRPMSSMSPTMVEKDGRVMLVLGGSGGSRIISSVFQTILKLLEFNWSITESVTAPRLHDQLYPDRTDVEDGFSAAISSDLAAKKHKLRFLPVGQYESVVQAIARTDKGEW
;
A
#
# COMPACT_ATOMS: atom_id res chain seq x y z
N MET A 1 -15.58 64.83 4.79
CA MET A 1 -15.17 65.38 3.48
C MET A 1 -14.81 64.22 2.56
N SER A 2 -15.10 64.13 1.25
CA SER A 2 -16.14 64.75 0.38
C SER A 2 -16.26 63.93 -0.95
N ARG A 3 -17.39 64.03 -1.68
CA ARG A 3 -17.72 63.42 -3.02
C ARG A 3 -17.37 64.40 -4.20
N PRO A 4 -17.67 64.19 -5.54
CA PRO A 4 -18.34 63.13 -6.37
C PRO A 4 -17.39 62.49 -7.44
N ALA A 5 -17.73 61.64 -8.45
CA ALA A 5 -18.95 61.06 -9.11
C ALA A 5 -19.54 61.78 -10.38
N TYR A 6 -20.41 61.07 -11.15
CA TYR A 6 -21.19 61.44 -12.40
C TYR A 6 -20.48 61.22 -13.78
N TYR A 7 -21.09 60.76 -14.92
CA TYR A 7 -22.44 60.15 -15.22
C TYR A 7 -22.54 59.33 -16.56
N THR A 8 -23.74 58.82 -16.90
CA THR A 8 -24.18 57.94 -18.06
C THR A 8 -24.96 58.70 -19.17
N PRO A 9 -25.31 58.15 -20.40
CA PRO A 9 -26.28 57.05 -20.76
C PRO A 9 -25.75 56.07 -21.87
N SER A 10 -26.39 55.05 -22.50
CA SER A 10 -27.76 54.46 -22.70
C SER A 10 -28.63 55.03 -23.87
N LYS A 11 -29.47 54.32 -24.67
CA LYS A 11 -29.87 52.88 -24.87
C LYS A 11 -30.65 52.69 -26.23
N LEU A 12 -31.14 51.46 -26.57
CA LEU A 12 -32.06 51.02 -27.69
C LEU A 12 -31.36 50.66 -29.04
N ASP A 13 -31.58 49.57 -29.81
CA ASP A 13 -32.71 48.64 -30.18
C ASP A 13 -33.45 49.06 -31.49
N SER A 14 -33.87 48.25 -32.50
CA SER A 14 -33.97 46.77 -32.73
C SER A 14 -34.29 46.33 -34.22
N PHE A 15 -34.15 45.02 -34.57
CA PHE A 15 -34.83 44.19 -35.64
C PHE A 15 -34.52 44.25 -37.17
N GLY A 16 -34.33 43.05 -37.80
CA GLY A 16 -34.71 42.62 -39.18
C GLY A 16 -33.84 43.02 -40.41
N ASP A 17 -34.02 42.47 -41.64
CA ASP A 17 -34.38 41.10 -42.09
C ASP A 17 -34.11 40.89 -43.63
N ASN A 18 -33.95 39.63 -44.09
CA ASN A 18 -34.12 39.07 -45.47
C ASN A 18 -33.24 39.39 -46.72
N HIS A 19 -33.23 38.37 -47.62
CA HIS A 19 -33.10 38.30 -49.11
C HIS A 19 -31.77 38.37 -49.90
N LEU A 20 -31.33 37.17 -50.32
CA LEU A 20 -31.10 36.64 -51.70
C LEU A 20 -30.34 37.41 -52.81
N ASP A 21 -29.37 36.68 -53.38
CA ASP A 21 -28.97 36.50 -54.81
C ASP A 21 -28.92 37.66 -55.82
N LEU A 22 -27.78 37.76 -56.52
CA LEU A 22 -27.73 37.73 -58.00
C LEU A 22 -26.32 37.40 -58.54
N GLU A 23 -26.25 36.87 -59.77
CA GLU A 23 -25.03 36.34 -60.41
C GLU A 23 -24.18 37.40 -61.16
N ARG A 24 -22.89 37.11 -61.40
CA ARG A 24 -22.27 36.93 -62.75
C ARG A 24 -20.73 36.82 -62.71
N GLY A 25 -20.12 36.09 -63.66
CA GLY A 25 -18.68 36.22 -64.00
C GLY A 25 -17.82 34.93 -63.99
N ARG A 26 -17.80 34.19 -65.11
CA ARG A 26 -16.72 33.24 -65.51
C ARG A 26 -15.81 33.94 -66.55
N PRO A 27 -14.68 33.38 -67.09
CA PRO A 27 -14.09 32.03 -66.98
C PRO A 27 -12.58 32.06 -66.56
N LEU A 28 -11.79 30.97 -66.46
CA LEU A 28 -11.28 30.05 -67.51
C LEU A 28 -10.73 28.71 -66.97
N HIS A 29 -10.69 27.69 -67.83
CA HIS A 29 -10.10 26.35 -67.63
C HIS A 29 -8.85 26.19 -68.52
N PRO A 30 -7.83 25.37 -68.16
CA PRO A 30 -7.88 23.90 -68.29
C PRO A 30 -7.44 23.15 -67.00
N SER A 31 -8.00 22.00 -66.62
CA SER A 31 -8.04 20.67 -67.30
C SER A 31 -6.71 19.90 -67.26
N ARG A 32 -6.67 18.80 -66.48
CA ARG A 32 -6.04 17.51 -66.83
C ARG A 32 -6.35 16.40 -65.80
N SER A 33 -7.42 15.65 -66.04
CA SER A 33 -7.73 14.42 -65.30
C SER A 33 -6.93 13.24 -65.85
N HIS A 34 -5.95 12.74 -65.07
CA HIS A 34 -5.32 11.42 -65.29
C HIS A 34 -4.80 10.79 -63.98
N ALA A 35 -4.19 11.59 -63.09
CA ALA A 35 -3.53 11.11 -61.86
C ALA A 35 -4.45 10.39 -60.84
N GLN A 36 -5.76 10.63 -60.86
CA GLN A 36 -6.70 10.07 -59.87
C GLN A 36 -7.24 8.67 -60.20
N LYS A 37 -7.24 8.22 -61.47
CA LYS A 37 -7.75 6.88 -61.82
C LYS A 37 -6.77 5.76 -61.47
N VAL A 38 -5.46 5.99 -61.62
CA VAL A 38 -4.41 5.00 -61.30
C VAL A 38 -4.34 4.70 -59.80
N ARG A 39 -4.45 5.72 -58.94
CA ARG A 39 -4.32 5.56 -57.48
C ARG A 39 -5.41 4.73 -56.80
N ARG A 40 -6.60 4.58 -57.40
CA ARG A 40 -7.68 3.73 -56.82
C ARG A 40 -7.53 2.25 -57.18
N ALA A 41 -6.93 1.88 -58.31
CA ALA A 41 -6.75 0.48 -58.70
C ALA A 41 -5.75 -0.25 -57.78
N VAL A 42 -4.61 0.38 -57.51
CA VAL A 42 -3.53 -0.18 -56.67
C VAL A 42 -4.00 -0.47 -55.24
N PHE A 43 -4.84 0.41 -54.68
CA PHE A 43 -5.31 0.29 -53.29
C PHE A 43 -6.29 -0.87 -53.06
N VAL A 44 -7.09 -1.25 -54.07
CA VAL A 44 -8.04 -2.37 -53.96
C VAL A 44 -7.34 -3.71 -54.11
N ALA A 45 -6.37 -3.82 -55.03
CA ALA A 45 -5.61 -5.05 -55.24
C ALA A 45 -4.80 -5.48 -54.01
N GLY A 46 -4.15 -4.52 -53.33
CA GLY A 46 -3.34 -4.80 -52.13
C GLY A 46 -4.15 -5.33 -50.94
N PHE A 47 -5.41 -4.89 -50.79
CA PHE A 47 -6.24 -5.27 -49.64
C PHE A 47 -6.76 -6.72 -49.73
N VAL A 48 -7.03 -7.21 -50.94
CA VAL A 48 -7.49 -8.60 -51.17
C VAL A 48 -6.36 -9.61 -50.95
N ALA A 49 -5.12 -9.27 -51.33
CA ALA A 49 -3.96 -10.14 -51.12
C ALA A 49 -3.67 -10.38 -49.62
N LEU A 50 -3.76 -9.34 -48.79
CA LEU A 50 -3.55 -9.43 -47.33
C LEU A 50 -4.58 -10.32 -46.63
N LEU A 51 -5.86 -10.27 -47.04
CA LEU A 51 -6.91 -11.13 -46.50
C LEU A 51 -6.72 -12.61 -46.88
N LEU A 52 -6.21 -12.91 -48.09
CA LEU A 52 -5.95 -14.28 -48.50
C LEU A 52 -4.71 -14.91 -47.83
N LEU A 53 -3.65 -14.15 -47.53
CA LEU A 53 -2.56 -14.68 -46.70
C LEU A 53 -2.99 -14.96 -45.24
N SER A 54 -3.89 -14.15 -44.67
CA SER A 54 -4.36 -14.33 -43.29
C SER A 54 -5.22 -15.59 -43.06
N THR A 55 -5.72 -16.22 -44.13
CA THR A 55 -6.55 -17.44 -44.04
C THR A 55 -5.78 -18.73 -44.35
N ILE A 56 -4.58 -18.64 -44.92
CA ILE A 56 -3.73 -19.80 -45.23
C ILE A 56 -2.79 -20.13 -44.07
N THR A 57 -2.31 -19.13 -43.31
CA THR A 57 -1.54 -19.36 -42.08
C THR A 57 -2.36 -19.90 -40.91
N LEU A 58 -3.70 -19.88 -41.01
CA LEU A 58 -4.61 -20.32 -39.94
C LEU A 58 -5.04 -21.81 -40.03
N LYS A 59 -4.61 -22.55 -41.07
CA LYS A 59 -5.02 -23.95 -41.30
C LYS A 59 -3.97 -25.02 -40.96
N SER A 60 -2.75 -24.64 -40.57
CA SER A 60 -1.72 -25.56 -40.08
C SER A 60 -1.71 -25.74 -38.55
N ALA A 61 -2.61 -25.07 -37.83
CA ALA A 61 -2.67 -25.07 -36.36
C ALA A 61 -3.62 -26.12 -35.75
N PHE A 62 -4.29 -26.95 -36.56
CA PHE A 62 -5.31 -27.91 -36.09
C PHE A 62 -5.15 -29.31 -36.72
N GLN A 63 -4.24 -30.11 -36.18
CA GLN A 63 -4.40 -31.58 -36.11
C GLN A 63 -3.41 -32.20 -35.10
N SER A 64 -3.98 -32.72 -33.99
CA SER A 64 -3.58 -33.87 -33.15
C SER A 64 -2.11 -34.38 -33.13
N PRO A 65 -1.57 -34.72 -31.94
CA PRO A 65 -2.23 -35.71 -31.07
C PRO A 65 -2.36 -35.33 -29.58
N HIS A 66 -3.18 -36.09 -28.86
CA HIS A 66 -3.13 -36.16 -27.40
C HIS A 66 -1.77 -36.73 -26.95
N SER A 67 -0.99 -35.94 -26.22
CA SER A 67 0.16 -36.41 -25.44
C SER A 67 0.03 -35.96 -23.99
N THR A 68 -0.30 -36.90 -23.11
CA THR A 68 -0.20 -36.70 -21.66
C THR A 68 1.27 -36.66 -21.26
N ASN A 69 1.87 -35.46 -21.19
CA ASN A 69 3.07 -35.14 -20.38
C ASN A 69 3.44 -33.64 -20.51
N ALA A 70 2.95 -32.80 -19.60
CA ALA A 70 3.26 -31.36 -19.59
C ALA A 70 3.24 -30.74 -18.17
N THR A 71 3.73 -31.46 -17.15
CA THR A 71 3.75 -31.01 -15.74
C THR A 71 5.15 -31.07 -15.11
N THR A 72 6.17 -30.67 -15.85
CA THR A 72 7.56 -30.54 -15.38
C THR A 72 8.27 -29.34 -16.00
N ASN A 73 8.13 -28.16 -15.37
CA ASN A 73 9.26 -27.29 -15.00
C ASN A 73 8.79 -26.04 -14.22
N ASN A 74 9.68 -25.45 -13.43
CA ASN A 74 9.48 -24.23 -12.63
C ASN A 74 8.32 -24.23 -11.61
N ALA A 75 7.89 -25.40 -11.14
CA ALA A 75 7.53 -25.51 -9.74
C ALA A 75 8.80 -25.25 -8.90
N GLN A 76 9.03 -24.00 -8.48
CA GLN A 76 9.99 -23.73 -7.41
C GLN A 76 9.51 -24.53 -6.20
N ARG A 77 10.28 -25.54 -5.82
CA ARG A 77 9.92 -26.47 -4.73
C ARG A 77 9.82 -25.65 -3.45
N ILE A 78 8.59 -25.32 -3.05
CA ILE A 78 8.30 -24.48 -1.88
C ILE A 78 9.02 -25.11 -0.69
N GLN A 79 10.04 -24.43 -0.17
CA GLN A 79 10.75 -24.94 1.00
C GLN A 79 9.76 -24.91 2.16
N GLY A 80 9.57 -26.06 2.80
CA GLY A 80 8.69 -26.18 3.97
C GLY A 80 9.05 -25.14 5.05
N PRO A 81 8.09 -24.78 5.92
CA PRO A 81 8.29 -23.76 6.94
C PRO A 81 9.57 -24.05 7.75
N LYS A 82 10.41 -23.04 7.91
CA LYS A 82 11.64 -23.14 8.69
C LYS A 82 11.26 -23.07 10.16
N LEU A 83 11.43 -24.17 10.88
CA LEU A 83 11.01 -24.29 12.27
C LEU A 83 12.05 -23.70 13.23
N TYR A 84 11.58 -22.94 14.22
CA TYR A 84 12.39 -22.25 15.22
C TYR A 84 11.88 -22.51 16.64
N LYS A 85 12.72 -23.11 17.50
CA LYS A 85 12.31 -23.55 18.86
C LYS A 85 12.11 -22.46 19.91
N HIS A 86 12.59 -21.24 19.65
CA HIS A 86 12.64 -20.17 20.67
C HIS A 86 12.05 -18.86 20.15
N ALA A 87 12.60 -18.33 19.06
CA ALA A 87 12.30 -17.00 18.55
C ALA A 87 12.49 -16.94 17.03
N ALA A 88 11.74 -16.07 16.35
CA ALA A 88 11.77 -15.91 14.90
C ALA A 88 11.58 -14.43 14.49
N VAL A 89 12.14 -14.08 13.33
CA VAL A 89 12.07 -12.74 12.71
C VAL A 89 11.77 -12.90 11.22
N SER A 90 10.62 -12.40 10.79
CA SER A 90 10.09 -12.50 9.44
C SER A 90 10.07 -11.10 8.81
N SER A 91 10.86 -10.88 7.77
CA SER A 91 10.95 -9.61 7.03
C SER A 91 11.43 -9.85 5.59
N GLU A 92 11.02 -8.98 4.67
CA GLU A 92 11.31 -9.07 3.24
C GLU A 92 12.79 -8.89 2.85
N VAL A 93 13.67 -8.53 3.79
CA VAL A 93 15.12 -8.34 3.56
C VAL A 93 15.95 -9.30 4.43
N PRO A 94 16.58 -10.36 3.88
CA PRO A 94 17.23 -11.42 4.67
C PRO A 94 18.35 -10.96 5.63
N VAL A 95 19.09 -9.91 5.29
CA VAL A 95 20.10 -9.31 6.19
C VAL A 95 19.43 -8.59 7.38
N CYS A 96 18.25 -8.02 7.20
CA CYS A 96 17.51 -7.35 8.27
C CYS A 96 16.87 -8.35 9.24
N SER A 97 16.33 -9.48 8.76
CA SER A 97 15.95 -10.59 9.65
C SER A 97 17.16 -11.17 10.40
N THR A 98 18.34 -11.15 9.78
CA THR A 98 19.60 -11.56 10.42
C THR A 98 20.07 -10.56 11.49
N ILE A 99 19.82 -9.25 11.32
CA ILE A 99 20.07 -8.23 12.35
C ILE A 99 19.11 -8.40 13.53
N GLY A 100 17.80 -8.56 13.31
CA GLY A 100 16.84 -8.83 14.38
C GLY A 100 17.21 -10.08 15.18
N LYS A 101 17.57 -11.17 14.50
CA LYS A 101 18.09 -12.40 15.12
C LYS A 101 19.36 -12.18 15.96
N LYS A 102 20.26 -11.27 15.55
CA LYS A 102 21.45 -10.91 16.35
C LYS A 102 21.06 -10.13 17.62
N LEU A 103 20.07 -9.25 17.55
CA LEU A 103 19.57 -8.49 18.69
C LEU A 103 18.86 -9.38 19.72
N LEU A 104 18.02 -10.31 19.28
CA LEU A 104 17.45 -11.36 20.14
C LEU A 104 18.56 -12.17 20.83
N LYS A 105 19.56 -12.65 20.07
CA LYS A 105 20.72 -13.36 20.63
C LYS A 105 21.63 -12.52 21.54
N ALA A 106 21.46 -11.21 21.60
CA ALA A 106 22.15 -10.33 22.54
C ALA A 106 21.35 -10.08 23.84
N GLY A 107 20.23 -10.79 24.05
CA GLY A 107 19.32 -10.58 25.18
C GLY A 107 18.21 -9.56 24.92
N GLY A 108 18.06 -9.09 23.67
CA GLY A 108 17.00 -8.16 23.29
C GLY A 108 15.61 -8.78 23.25
N SER A 109 14.58 -7.94 23.43
CA SER A 109 13.19 -8.35 23.28
C SER A 109 12.75 -8.41 21.81
N ALA A 110 11.56 -8.95 21.57
CA ALA A 110 10.88 -8.84 20.27
C ALA A 110 10.78 -7.39 19.77
N VAL A 111 10.66 -6.40 20.67
CA VAL A 111 10.62 -4.97 20.33
C VAL A 111 11.99 -4.44 19.93
N ASP A 112 13.07 -4.78 20.63
CA ASP A 112 14.44 -4.39 20.23
C ASP A 112 14.78 -4.91 18.83
N ALA A 113 14.43 -6.18 18.58
CA ALA A 113 14.64 -6.85 17.31
C ALA A 113 13.78 -6.27 16.18
N ALA A 114 12.49 -5.97 16.45
CA ALA A 114 11.60 -5.33 15.49
C ALA A 114 12.13 -3.94 15.08
N ILE A 115 12.57 -3.12 16.03
CA ILE A 115 13.13 -1.78 15.76
C ILE A 115 14.40 -1.90 14.89
N GLY A 116 15.34 -2.79 15.25
CA GLY A 116 16.57 -2.99 14.49
C GLY A 116 16.33 -3.53 13.07
N THR A 117 15.37 -4.46 12.91
CA THR A 117 14.97 -4.95 11.59
C THR A 117 14.26 -3.87 10.77
N SER A 118 13.32 -3.10 11.33
CA SER A 118 12.68 -1.95 10.65
C SER A 118 13.70 -0.95 10.14
N LEU A 119 14.62 -0.50 10.99
CA LEU A 119 15.64 0.50 10.61
C LEU A 119 16.59 -0.04 9.54
N CYS A 120 16.87 -1.35 9.52
CA CYS A 120 17.58 -1.99 8.42
C CYS A 120 16.75 -2.03 7.13
N VAL A 121 15.46 -2.39 7.19
CA VAL A 121 14.61 -2.44 5.99
C VAL A 121 14.46 -1.05 5.38
N GLY A 122 14.20 0.00 6.18
CA GLY A 122 14.18 1.39 5.71
C GLY A 122 15.55 1.97 5.31
N SER A 123 16.65 1.23 5.55
CA SER A 123 17.96 1.54 4.99
C SER A 123 18.10 1.00 3.56
N ILE A 124 17.60 -0.22 3.31
CA ILE A 124 17.76 -0.97 2.06
C ILE A 124 16.54 -0.75 1.14
N ASN A 125 15.36 -1.23 1.54
CA ASN A 125 14.08 -0.98 0.89
C ASN A 125 13.53 0.41 1.22
N SER A 126 14.40 1.41 1.10
CA SER A 126 14.12 2.84 1.34
C SER A 126 13.15 3.46 0.31
N PHE A 127 12.73 2.69 -0.70
CA PHE A 127 11.59 2.99 -1.55
C PHE A 127 10.23 2.74 -0.88
N ALA A 128 10.19 2.01 0.24
CA ALA A 128 8.94 1.57 0.87
C ALA A 128 8.82 1.90 2.36
N SER A 129 9.89 2.28 3.04
CA SER A 129 9.90 2.60 4.48
C SER A 129 11.17 3.36 4.90
N GLY A 130 11.18 3.89 6.12
CA GLY A 130 12.34 4.55 6.74
C GLY A 130 11.98 5.85 7.45
N ILE A 131 12.91 6.38 8.25
CA ILE A 131 12.64 7.33 9.35
C ILE A 131 12.01 8.68 8.95
N GLY A 132 11.91 8.97 7.65
CA GLY A 132 11.14 10.07 7.10
C GLY A 132 9.66 9.75 6.86
N GLY A 133 9.13 8.64 7.38
CA GLY A 133 7.71 8.27 7.36
C GLY A 133 7.17 7.77 8.70
N GLY A 134 6.27 6.79 8.68
CA GLY A 134 5.52 6.35 9.86
C GLY A 134 4.69 5.07 9.66
N GLY A 135 3.83 4.75 10.64
CA GLY A 135 3.09 3.47 10.65
C GLY A 135 2.60 3.04 12.03
N PHE A 136 2.45 1.72 12.21
CA PHE A 136 1.86 1.12 13.41
C PHE A 136 2.65 -0.11 13.88
N MET A 137 2.80 -0.23 15.20
CA MET A 137 3.37 -1.41 15.85
C MET A 137 2.34 -1.98 16.83
N LEU A 138 1.85 -3.18 16.54
CA LEU A 138 1.06 -3.99 17.47
C LEU A 138 2.03 -4.84 18.31
N ILE A 139 1.98 -4.69 19.63
CA ILE A 139 2.81 -5.39 20.60
C ILE A 139 1.90 -6.24 21.48
N ARG A 140 2.16 -7.54 21.55
CA ARG A 140 1.56 -8.43 22.56
C ARG A 140 2.65 -8.82 23.55
N ASN A 141 2.51 -8.33 24.78
CA ASN A 141 3.50 -8.59 25.83
C ASN A 141 3.36 -9.99 26.44
N VAL A 142 4.34 -10.35 27.27
CA VAL A 142 4.42 -11.64 27.97
C VAL A 142 3.29 -11.85 29.01
N SER A 143 2.60 -10.80 29.45
CA SER A 143 1.62 -10.85 30.54
C SER A 143 0.16 -10.97 30.09
N GLY A 144 -0.11 -11.08 28.78
CA GLY A 144 -1.47 -11.13 28.23
C GLY A 144 -1.96 -9.84 27.56
N HIS A 145 -1.22 -8.73 27.66
CA HIS A 145 -1.69 -7.41 27.24
C HIS A 145 -1.19 -7.02 25.85
N SER A 146 -2.12 -6.61 24.99
CA SER A 146 -1.85 -6.09 23.65
C SER A 146 -1.98 -4.56 23.62
N LEU A 147 -0.99 -3.89 23.02
CA LEU A 147 -0.90 -2.44 22.87
C LEU A 147 -0.58 -2.07 21.42
N VAL A 148 -1.14 -0.97 20.94
CA VAL A 148 -0.76 -0.35 19.67
C VAL A 148 0.03 0.92 19.92
N ILE A 149 1.19 1.02 19.29
CA ILE A 149 1.93 2.27 19.14
C ILE A 149 1.61 2.83 17.74
N ASP A 150 0.83 3.91 17.69
CA ASP A 150 0.47 4.63 16.47
C ASP A 150 1.45 5.78 16.25
N PHE A 151 2.37 5.55 15.32
CA PHE A 151 3.36 6.51 14.85
C PHE A 151 3.08 6.93 13.39
N ARG A 152 1.79 6.96 13.01
CA ARG A 152 1.32 7.50 11.73
C ARG A 152 1.61 9.00 11.66
N GLU A 153 2.02 9.45 10.48
CA GLU A 153 2.33 10.84 10.20
C GLU A 153 1.09 11.73 10.34
N VAL A 154 1.29 12.97 10.79
CA VAL A 154 0.22 13.99 10.87
C VAL A 154 0.41 15.07 9.81
N ALA A 155 -0.68 15.68 9.37
CA ALA A 155 -0.64 16.80 8.45
C ALA A 155 -0.08 18.06 9.16
N PRO A 156 0.85 18.83 8.56
CA PRO A 156 1.45 20.01 9.21
C PRO A 156 0.43 21.11 9.58
N ALA A 157 0.74 21.92 10.59
CA ALA A 157 -0.11 22.98 11.14
C ALA A 157 -0.64 23.97 10.09
N ALA A 158 0.18 24.29 9.09
CA ALA A 158 -0.11 25.26 8.03
C ALA A 158 -0.74 24.65 6.77
N ILE A 159 -1.02 23.33 6.75
CA ILE A 159 -1.60 22.66 5.57
C ILE A 159 -3.09 23.01 5.41
N SER A 160 -3.56 23.11 4.17
CA SER A 160 -4.99 23.30 3.89
C SER A 160 -5.39 22.66 2.55
N GLU A 161 -6.66 22.25 2.45
CA GLU A 161 -7.19 21.60 1.24
C GLU A 161 -7.02 22.47 -0.03
N SER A 162 -7.12 23.80 0.11
CA SER A 162 -6.96 24.73 -1.02
C SER A 162 -5.58 24.64 -1.70
N MET A 163 -4.54 24.12 -1.04
CA MET A 163 -3.21 23.92 -1.63
C MET A 163 -3.18 22.84 -2.73
N PHE A 164 -4.15 21.93 -2.74
CA PHE A 164 -4.23 20.79 -3.66
C PHE A 164 -5.27 20.97 -4.77
N LYS A 165 -6.23 21.91 -4.62
CA LYS A 165 -7.36 22.09 -5.55
C LYS A 165 -6.98 22.36 -7.01
N SER A 166 -5.83 22.98 -7.27
CA SER A 166 -5.33 23.25 -8.62
C SER A 166 -4.36 22.21 -9.17
N ASN A 167 -3.81 21.33 -8.32
CA ASN A 167 -2.95 20.22 -8.73
C ASN A 167 -2.91 19.16 -7.62
N PRO A 168 -3.71 18.09 -7.72
CA PRO A 168 -3.70 17.00 -6.75
C PRO A 168 -2.36 16.28 -6.61
N LEU A 169 -1.51 16.22 -7.65
CA LEU A 169 -0.20 15.55 -7.58
C LEU A 169 0.75 16.14 -6.52
N LYS A 170 0.45 17.34 -6.00
CA LYS A 170 1.13 17.93 -4.85
C LYS A 170 0.94 17.15 -3.53
N SER A 171 -0.02 16.23 -3.45
CA SER A 171 -0.13 15.26 -2.34
C SER A 171 0.89 14.13 -2.45
N GLN A 172 1.43 13.89 -3.65
CA GLN A 172 2.33 12.77 -3.99
C GLN A 172 3.78 13.20 -4.16
N ILE A 173 4.07 14.38 -4.74
CA ILE A 173 5.43 14.81 -5.08
C ILE A 173 5.68 16.22 -4.55
N GLY A 174 6.88 16.45 -4.01
CA GLY A 174 7.31 17.73 -3.46
C GLY A 174 6.87 17.96 -2.01
N GLY A 175 7.18 19.13 -1.46
CA GLY A 175 7.13 19.38 -0.01
C GLY A 175 5.73 19.43 0.61
N LEU A 176 4.69 19.61 -0.19
CA LEU A 176 3.28 19.55 0.25
C LEU A 176 2.79 18.12 0.49
N ALA A 177 3.50 17.13 -0.04
CA ALA A 177 3.21 15.71 0.13
C ALA A 177 3.61 15.17 1.51
N VAL A 178 4.51 15.88 2.21
CA VAL A 178 5.21 15.37 3.39
C VAL A 178 4.41 15.57 4.67
N GLY A 179 3.88 14.48 5.22
CA GLY A 179 3.39 14.40 6.60
C GLY A 179 4.54 14.40 7.61
N VAL A 180 4.27 14.83 8.84
CA VAL A 180 5.29 14.91 9.91
C VAL A 180 5.74 13.49 10.30
N PRO A 181 7.02 13.08 10.10
CA PRO A 181 7.45 11.68 10.26
C PRO A 181 7.35 11.17 11.70
N GLY A 182 6.70 10.03 11.92
CA GLY A 182 6.48 9.49 13.27
C GLY A 182 7.45 8.39 13.72
N GLU A 183 8.09 7.69 12.77
CA GLU A 183 8.72 6.38 13.02
C GLU A 183 9.71 6.35 14.20
N LEU A 184 10.62 7.32 14.31
CA LEU A 184 11.60 7.33 15.39
C LEU A 184 11.00 7.60 16.79
N ARG A 185 9.93 8.41 16.91
CA ARG A 185 9.21 8.50 18.19
C ARG A 185 8.49 7.21 18.55
N GLY A 186 7.92 6.53 17.55
CA GLY A 186 7.25 5.23 17.74
C GLY A 186 8.20 4.21 18.33
N TYR A 187 9.37 4.06 17.72
CA TYR A 187 10.41 3.15 18.18
C TYR A 187 11.01 3.56 19.53
N GLU A 188 11.23 4.85 19.80
CA GLU A 188 11.69 5.32 21.11
C GLU A 188 10.65 5.06 22.22
N LEU A 189 9.35 5.18 21.94
CA LEU A 189 8.29 4.88 22.90
C LEU A 189 8.13 3.38 23.17
N ALA A 190 8.17 2.55 22.11
CA ALA A 190 8.13 1.09 22.25
C ALA A 190 9.36 0.59 23.02
N HIS A 191 10.55 1.09 22.69
CA HIS A 191 11.80 0.77 23.38
C HIS A 191 11.76 1.10 24.87
N ARG A 192 11.30 2.30 25.26
CA ARG A 192 11.15 2.68 26.68
C ARG A 192 10.21 1.79 27.49
N LYS A 193 9.29 1.05 26.85
CA LYS A 193 8.30 0.20 27.54
C LYS A 193 8.66 -1.29 27.54
N PHE A 194 9.33 -1.76 26.49
CA PHE A 194 9.50 -3.20 26.23
C PHE A 194 10.89 -3.57 25.72
N GLY A 195 11.79 -2.61 25.51
CA GLY A 195 13.17 -2.86 25.14
C GLY A 195 14.01 -3.38 26.32
N LYS A 196 15.00 -4.22 26.02
CA LYS A 196 15.99 -4.75 26.97
C LYS A 196 17.41 -4.26 26.66
N LEU A 197 17.72 -4.01 25.38
CA LEU A 197 19.04 -3.51 24.97
C LEU A 197 19.17 -1.99 25.17
N PRO A 198 20.38 -1.45 25.41
CA PRO A 198 20.62 -0.01 25.30
C PRO A 198 20.34 0.48 23.87
N TRP A 199 19.60 1.59 23.73
CA TRP A 199 19.13 2.13 22.44
C TRP A 199 20.22 2.17 21.35
N ALA A 200 21.42 2.65 21.68
CA ALA A 200 22.54 2.71 20.74
C ALA A 200 22.90 1.34 20.11
N ARG A 201 22.83 0.26 20.89
CA ARG A 201 23.17 -1.12 20.44
C ARG A 201 22.19 -1.67 19.42
N ILE A 202 20.97 -1.13 19.37
CA ILE A 202 19.96 -1.45 18.36
C ILE A 202 20.29 -0.75 17.03
N LEU A 203 20.80 0.49 17.09
CA LEU A 203 21.10 1.31 15.91
C LEU A 203 22.51 1.07 15.33
N GLU A 204 23.49 0.73 16.16
CA GLU A 204 24.90 0.48 15.77
C GLU A 204 25.06 -0.41 14.52
N PRO A 205 24.38 -1.56 14.37
CA PRO A 205 24.52 -2.41 13.18
C PRO A 205 23.96 -1.75 11.91
N ILE A 206 22.98 -0.84 12.03
CA ILE A 206 22.37 -0.14 10.89
C ILE A 206 23.21 1.11 10.53
N VAL A 207 23.86 1.75 11.51
CA VAL A 207 24.89 2.78 11.28
C VAL A 207 26.05 2.19 10.46
N ALA A 208 26.53 1.01 10.83
CA ALA A 208 27.55 0.28 10.06
C ALA A 208 27.06 -0.07 8.65
N LEU A 209 25.88 -0.70 8.52
CA LEU A 209 25.25 -1.06 7.24
C LEU A 209 25.18 0.09 6.23
N ASN A 210 24.95 1.32 6.68
CA ASN A 210 24.87 2.50 5.81
C ASN A 210 26.22 3.19 5.55
N ALA A 211 27.22 3.01 6.41
CA ALA A 211 28.57 3.55 6.23
C ALA A 211 29.45 2.62 5.38
N ASP A 212 29.46 1.35 5.73
CA ASP A 212 30.23 0.28 5.09
C ASP A 212 29.54 -0.15 3.79
N GLY A 213 28.21 -0.14 3.77
CA GLY A 213 27.37 -0.35 2.62
C GLY A 213 26.68 -1.72 2.60
N PHE A 214 25.72 -1.86 1.69
CA PHE A 214 24.95 -3.08 1.50
C PHE A 214 24.85 -3.44 0.01
N GLN A 215 24.70 -4.72 -0.28
CA GLN A 215 24.41 -5.20 -1.63
C GLN A 215 22.96 -4.85 -2.01
N VAL A 216 22.77 -4.29 -3.20
CA VAL A 216 21.44 -3.95 -3.74
C VAL A 216 20.64 -5.23 -3.99
N PRO A 217 19.50 -5.46 -3.29
CA PRO A 217 18.62 -6.59 -3.60
C PRO A 217 17.89 -6.38 -4.93
N SER A 218 17.40 -7.47 -5.51
CA SER A 218 16.58 -7.47 -6.74
C SER A 218 15.42 -6.48 -6.68
N ALA A 219 14.71 -6.42 -5.53
CA ALA A 219 13.62 -5.49 -5.29
C ALA A 219 14.05 -4.02 -5.42
N LEU A 220 15.18 -3.63 -4.80
CA LEU A 220 15.70 -2.26 -4.91
C LEU A 220 16.15 -1.96 -6.35
N ALA A 221 16.87 -2.86 -7.01
CA ALA A 221 17.28 -2.67 -8.40
C ALA A 221 16.07 -2.48 -9.34
N ALA A 222 15.02 -3.28 -9.18
CA ALA A 222 13.78 -3.17 -9.95
C ALA A 222 13.04 -1.85 -9.67
N ARG A 223 12.94 -1.40 -8.41
CA ARG A 223 12.30 -0.11 -8.07
C ARG A 223 13.14 1.10 -8.49
N LEU A 224 14.46 1.01 -8.50
CA LEU A 224 15.34 2.02 -9.10
C LEU A 224 15.12 2.12 -10.60
N LYS A 225 15.13 0.98 -11.33
CA LYS A 225 14.94 0.96 -12.79
C LYS A 225 13.54 1.43 -13.22
N TYR A 226 12.50 1.11 -12.44
CA TYR A 226 11.14 1.63 -12.66
C TYR A 226 11.04 3.17 -12.48
N ASN A 227 11.96 3.78 -11.72
CA ASN A 227 11.98 5.21 -11.41
C ASN A 227 13.17 5.94 -12.07
N GLU A 228 13.80 5.33 -13.08
CA GLU A 228 15.10 5.77 -13.61
C GLU A 228 15.11 7.23 -14.08
N GLU A 229 14.07 7.69 -14.78
CA GLU A 229 13.98 9.03 -15.34
C GLU A 229 14.20 10.14 -14.29
N TRP A 230 13.39 10.15 -13.22
CA TRP A 230 13.47 11.20 -12.20
C TRP A 230 14.64 11.00 -11.24
N ILE A 231 15.04 9.75 -10.97
CA ILE A 231 16.24 9.43 -10.16
C ILE A 231 17.50 9.92 -10.85
N MET A 232 17.61 9.74 -12.17
CA MET A 232 18.73 10.21 -12.97
C MET A 232 18.70 11.72 -13.19
N ALA A 233 17.51 12.34 -13.26
CA ALA A 233 17.38 13.79 -13.32
C ALA A 233 17.87 14.48 -12.02
N SER A 234 17.53 13.94 -10.85
CA SER A 234 17.88 14.56 -9.56
C SER A 234 19.35 14.33 -9.15
N PRO A 235 20.18 15.38 -8.97
CA PRO A 235 21.57 15.22 -8.56
C PRO A 235 21.76 14.59 -7.16
N ILE A 236 20.75 14.69 -6.28
CA ILE A 236 20.83 14.12 -4.92
C ILE A 236 20.66 12.60 -4.98
N TRP A 237 19.63 12.13 -5.70
CA TRP A 237 19.37 10.70 -5.88
C TRP A 237 20.45 10.02 -6.72
N ARG A 238 20.88 10.65 -7.81
CA ARG A 238 21.99 10.19 -8.66
C ARG A 238 23.29 10.01 -7.86
N ALA A 239 23.59 10.89 -6.89
CA ALA A 239 24.78 10.76 -6.05
C ALA A 239 24.78 9.54 -5.10
N VAL A 240 23.62 8.91 -4.86
CA VAL A 240 23.49 7.71 -4.00
C VAL A 240 23.27 6.44 -4.83
N PHE A 241 22.38 6.49 -5.82
CA PHE A 241 21.92 5.32 -6.57
C PHE A 241 22.41 5.26 -8.03
N ALA A 242 23.15 6.27 -8.50
CA ALA A 242 23.84 6.24 -9.79
C ALA A 242 25.18 7.02 -9.79
N PRO A 243 26.09 6.74 -8.84
CA PRO A 243 27.32 7.52 -8.63
C PRO A 243 28.30 7.46 -9.82
N GLN A 244 28.16 6.46 -10.70
CA GLN A 244 28.94 6.29 -11.92
C GLN A 244 28.20 6.75 -13.19
N GLY A 245 27.09 7.49 -13.05
CA GLY A 245 26.26 7.93 -14.18
C GLY A 245 25.30 6.88 -14.74
N GLN A 246 25.21 5.71 -14.11
CA GLN A 246 24.22 4.66 -14.38
C GLN A 246 23.67 4.12 -13.06
N LEU A 247 22.41 3.65 -13.06
CA LEU A 247 21.79 3.05 -11.87
C LEU A 247 22.58 1.84 -11.35
N VAL A 248 22.70 1.76 -10.02
CA VAL A 248 23.28 0.60 -9.34
C VAL A 248 22.47 -0.67 -9.59
N SER A 249 23.13 -1.70 -10.11
CA SER A 249 22.55 -3.00 -10.43
C SER A 249 22.40 -3.89 -9.19
N GLN A 250 21.62 -4.97 -9.32
CA GLN A 250 21.52 -6.00 -8.28
C GLN A 250 22.91 -6.55 -7.91
N GLY A 251 23.18 -6.68 -6.61
CA GLY A 251 24.46 -7.15 -6.07
C GLY A 251 25.54 -6.07 -5.93
N ALA A 252 25.39 -4.91 -6.58
CA ALA A 252 26.31 -3.78 -6.41
C ALA A 252 26.28 -3.23 -4.97
N LEU A 253 27.40 -2.67 -4.50
CA LEU A 253 27.52 -2.10 -3.16
C LEU A 253 27.04 -0.63 -3.13
N VAL A 254 26.01 -0.33 -2.35
CA VAL A 254 25.53 1.04 -2.08
C VAL A 254 25.91 1.46 -0.67
N LYS A 255 26.33 2.73 -0.51
CA LYS A 255 26.59 3.38 0.78
C LYS A 255 25.67 4.59 0.94
N ARG A 256 25.18 4.84 2.15
CA ARG A 256 24.38 6.03 2.51
C ARG A 256 25.05 6.80 3.67
N PRO A 257 26.26 7.38 3.47
CA PRO A 257 27.06 7.93 4.56
C PRO A 257 26.43 9.14 5.27
N ALA A 258 25.53 9.88 4.61
CA ALA A 258 24.72 10.91 5.26
C ALA A 258 23.72 10.29 6.26
N TYR A 259 22.99 9.27 5.82
CA TYR A 259 22.02 8.53 6.64
C TYR A 259 22.70 7.81 7.82
N ALA A 260 23.90 7.25 7.60
CA ALA A 260 24.71 6.66 8.67
C ALA A 260 25.06 7.68 9.78
N ARG A 261 25.35 8.95 9.44
CA ARG A 261 25.55 10.01 10.44
C ARG A 261 24.27 10.35 11.17
N THR A 262 23.14 10.51 10.46
CA THR A 262 21.84 10.78 11.08
C THR A 262 21.41 9.67 12.06
N LEU A 263 21.62 8.40 11.70
CA LEU A 263 21.35 7.27 12.60
C LEU A 263 22.31 7.22 13.79
N ARG A 264 23.59 7.59 13.63
CA ARG A 264 24.55 7.69 14.74
C ARG A 264 24.17 8.81 15.72
N ASP A 265 23.76 9.95 15.18
CA ASP A 265 23.26 11.08 15.97
C ASP A 265 22.01 10.71 16.79
N VAL A 266 21.12 9.86 16.25
CA VAL A 266 19.94 9.31 16.94
C VAL A 266 20.32 8.20 17.92
N ALA A 267 21.35 7.40 17.64
CA ALA A 267 21.84 6.35 18.54
C ALA A 267 22.40 6.92 19.85
N HIS A 268 23.15 8.04 19.78
CA HIS A 268 23.76 8.66 20.95
C HIS A 268 22.88 9.70 21.67
N ARG A 269 21.85 10.27 21.00
CA ARG A 269 21.04 11.38 21.55
C ARG A 269 19.53 11.11 21.56
N GLY A 270 19.11 9.87 21.34
CA GLY A 270 17.70 9.47 21.23
C GLY A 270 17.02 10.00 19.96
N ALA A 271 15.73 9.68 19.80
CA ALA A 271 14.94 10.17 18.68
C ALA A 271 14.81 11.71 18.68
N GLN A 272 14.89 12.34 19.86
CA GLN A 272 14.86 13.80 20.02
C GLN A 272 15.78 14.57 19.07
N ALA A 273 16.93 14.01 18.70
CA ALA A 273 17.88 14.60 17.76
C ALA A 273 17.38 14.68 16.31
N PHE A 274 16.38 13.88 15.92
CA PHE A 274 15.71 13.97 14.62
C PHE A 274 14.67 15.10 14.59
N TYR A 275 13.96 15.30 15.71
CA TYR A 275 12.83 16.24 15.83
C TYR A 275 13.23 17.66 16.24
N THR A 276 14.49 17.87 16.66
CA THR A 276 15.03 19.19 17.03
C THR A 276 16.47 19.35 16.55
N GLY A 277 17.05 20.55 16.69
CA GLY A 277 18.46 20.79 16.35
C GLY A 277 18.74 20.84 14.85
N SER A 278 19.91 20.31 14.43
CA SER A 278 20.44 20.42 13.06
C SER A 278 19.74 19.52 12.05
N ILE A 279 19.38 18.29 12.43
CA ILE A 279 18.66 17.34 11.55
C ILE A 279 17.29 17.92 11.21
N ALA A 280 16.49 18.27 12.22
CA ALA A 280 15.16 18.86 12.03
C ALA A 280 15.18 20.12 11.14
N ARG A 281 16.16 21.02 11.33
CA ARG A 281 16.33 22.19 10.44
C ARG A 281 16.58 21.76 9.01
N SER A 282 17.51 20.82 8.78
CA SER A 282 17.82 20.34 7.42
C SER A 282 16.62 19.71 6.71
N LEU A 283 15.79 18.95 7.44
CA LEU A 283 14.55 18.37 6.90
C LEU A 283 13.54 19.47 6.56
N VAL A 284 13.32 20.45 7.44
CA VAL A 284 12.42 21.58 7.20
C VAL A 284 12.90 22.46 6.04
N ASP A 285 14.20 22.72 5.94
CA ASP A 285 14.82 23.46 4.83
C ASP A 285 14.57 22.73 3.49
N ALA A 286 14.77 21.40 3.44
CA ALA A 286 14.54 20.59 2.25
C ALA A 286 13.06 20.55 1.84
N ILE A 287 12.15 20.34 2.80
CA ILE A 287 10.70 20.34 2.58
C ILE A 287 10.23 21.70 2.02
N ARG A 288 10.75 22.81 2.57
CA ARG A 288 10.39 24.17 2.13
C ARG A 288 10.99 24.55 0.79
N GLY A 289 12.20 24.09 0.47
CA GLY A 289 12.81 24.25 -0.85
C GLY A 289 11.95 23.65 -1.96
N GLU A 290 11.31 22.52 -1.68
CA GLU A 290 10.37 21.83 -2.57
C GLU A 290 8.90 22.30 -2.38
N GLY A 291 8.69 23.52 -1.89
CA GLY A 291 7.38 24.17 -1.78
C GLY A 291 6.47 23.72 -0.62
N GLY A 292 7.00 22.97 0.34
CA GLY A 292 6.26 22.46 1.50
C GLY A 292 6.10 23.47 2.64
N VAL A 293 5.11 23.22 3.52
CA VAL A 293 4.71 24.15 4.59
C VAL A 293 5.14 23.73 6.00
N MET A 294 5.73 22.55 6.17
CA MET A 294 6.18 22.05 7.48
C MET A 294 7.14 23.03 8.16
N SER A 295 7.06 23.14 9.49
CA SER A 295 7.90 24.00 10.31
C SER A 295 8.66 23.22 11.39
N MET A 296 9.63 23.88 12.00
CA MET A 296 10.32 23.35 13.19
C MET A 296 9.37 23.04 14.36
N ARG A 297 8.21 23.69 14.45
CA ARG A 297 7.20 23.42 15.48
C ARG A 297 6.42 22.14 15.20
N ASP A 298 6.22 21.79 13.92
CA ASP A 298 5.54 20.56 13.53
C ASP A 298 6.38 19.33 13.90
N LEU A 299 7.67 19.32 13.53
CA LEU A 299 8.60 18.26 13.96
C LEU A 299 8.74 18.21 15.48
N ALA A 300 9.05 19.32 16.13
CA ALA A 300 9.25 19.33 17.59
C ALA A 300 7.99 18.97 18.39
N GLY A 301 6.80 19.27 17.85
CA GLY A 301 5.50 19.00 18.45
C GLY A 301 4.91 17.63 18.16
N TYR A 302 5.51 16.81 17.29
CA TYR A 302 4.98 15.49 16.93
C TYR A 302 4.81 14.57 18.14
N ARG A 303 3.66 13.89 18.20
CA ARG A 303 3.33 12.89 19.23
C ARG A 303 2.83 11.59 18.60
N VAL A 304 3.21 10.50 19.23
CA VAL A 304 2.74 9.13 18.99
C VAL A 304 1.52 8.90 19.87
N GLU A 305 0.49 8.23 19.37
CA GLU A 305 -0.61 7.78 20.23
C GLU A 305 -0.34 6.37 20.74
N GLU A 306 -0.66 6.13 22.01
CA GLU A 306 -0.86 4.78 22.53
C GLU A 306 -2.34 4.44 22.40
N ARG A 307 -2.66 3.38 21.66
CA ARG A 307 -4.04 2.94 21.43
C ARG A 307 -4.26 1.52 21.92
N LYS A 308 -5.49 1.23 22.35
CA LYS A 308 -5.95 -0.16 22.47
C LYS A 308 -6.03 -0.77 21.05
N PRO A 309 -5.72 -2.06 20.88
CA PRO A 309 -6.03 -2.76 19.63
C PRO A 309 -7.54 -2.89 19.44
N VAL A 310 -7.95 -3.28 18.24
CA VAL A 310 -9.29 -3.80 17.97
C VAL A 310 -9.25 -5.32 17.98
N GLU A 311 -10.29 -5.96 18.52
CA GLU A 311 -10.30 -7.39 18.80
C GLU A 311 -11.62 -8.03 18.35
N SER A 312 -11.59 -9.28 17.91
CA SER A 312 -12.79 -10.10 17.66
C SER A 312 -12.51 -11.60 17.80
N SER A 313 -13.54 -12.43 17.73
CA SER A 313 -13.39 -13.89 17.61
C SER A 313 -13.33 -14.35 16.15
N TYR A 314 -12.63 -15.45 15.89
CA TYR A 314 -12.80 -16.24 14.68
C TYR A 314 -12.71 -17.74 15.00
N LYS A 315 -13.86 -18.44 14.97
CA LYS A 315 -13.99 -19.88 15.31
C LYS A 315 -13.38 -20.21 16.69
N GLY A 316 -13.63 -19.36 17.68
CA GLY A 316 -13.08 -19.47 19.05
C GLY A 316 -11.65 -18.93 19.24
N ASN A 317 -10.88 -18.70 18.18
CA ASN A 317 -9.60 -17.99 18.26
C ASN A 317 -9.84 -16.49 18.48
N LYS A 318 -8.94 -15.80 19.21
CA LYS A 318 -8.98 -14.35 19.36
C LYS A 318 -8.11 -13.70 18.29
N VAL A 319 -8.68 -12.77 17.50
CA VAL A 319 -7.96 -12.01 16.47
C VAL A 319 -7.78 -10.57 16.94
N ILE A 320 -6.56 -10.05 16.89
CA ILE A 320 -6.15 -8.76 17.43
C ILE A 320 -5.50 -7.95 16.29
N SER A 321 -5.96 -6.74 16.03
CA SER A 321 -5.45 -5.89 14.93
C SER A 321 -5.41 -4.40 15.32
N VAL A 322 -4.90 -3.55 14.43
CA VAL A 322 -4.82 -2.10 14.67
C VAL A 322 -6.07 -1.39 14.15
N GLY A 323 -6.73 -0.65 15.04
CA GLY A 323 -7.93 0.14 14.71
C GLY A 323 -7.64 1.37 13.84
N ALA A 324 -8.68 2.16 13.58
CA ALA A 324 -8.60 3.42 12.85
C ALA A 324 -7.53 4.35 13.46
N PRO A 325 -6.72 5.07 12.66
CA PRO A 325 -6.82 5.24 11.21
C PRO A 325 -6.31 4.05 10.35
N ALA A 326 -5.88 2.94 10.94
CA ALA A 326 -5.57 1.71 10.22
C ALA A 326 -6.83 0.85 9.93
N SER A 327 -6.66 -0.20 9.12
CA SER A 327 -7.77 -0.99 8.55
C SER A 327 -8.09 -2.30 9.30
N GLY A 328 -7.67 -2.47 10.55
CA GLY A 328 -8.00 -3.65 11.36
C GLY A 328 -9.50 -3.87 11.55
N HIS A 329 -10.30 -2.80 11.66
CA HIS A 329 -11.78 -2.90 11.67
C HIS A 329 -12.32 -3.59 10.40
N VAL A 330 -11.74 -3.30 9.24
CA VAL A 330 -12.14 -3.87 7.95
C VAL A 330 -11.76 -5.35 7.90
N LEU A 331 -10.54 -5.69 8.29
CA LEU A 331 -10.06 -7.07 8.37
C LEU A 331 -10.95 -7.93 9.29
N LEU A 332 -11.23 -7.43 10.49
CA LEU A 332 -12.09 -8.13 11.46
C LEU A 332 -13.54 -8.23 10.96
N HIS A 333 -14.08 -7.23 10.27
CA HIS A 333 -15.41 -7.31 9.65
C HIS A 333 -15.50 -8.44 8.60
N MET A 334 -14.51 -8.54 7.70
CA MET A 334 -14.47 -9.63 6.70
C MET A 334 -14.36 -11.01 7.36
N LEU A 335 -13.53 -11.15 8.40
CA LEU A 335 -13.43 -12.39 9.19
C LEU A 335 -14.77 -12.71 9.88
N ASN A 336 -15.45 -11.70 10.44
CA ASN A 336 -16.76 -11.88 11.07
C ASN A 336 -17.85 -12.26 10.06
N ILE A 337 -17.74 -11.86 8.78
CA ILE A 337 -18.59 -12.36 7.69
C ILE A 337 -18.30 -13.86 7.46
N MET A 338 -17.03 -14.24 7.32
CA MET A 338 -16.65 -15.62 6.99
C MET A 338 -16.85 -16.62 8.13
N GLU A 339 -16.80 -16.21 9.40
CA GLU A 339 -16.97 -17.10 10.57
C GLU A 339 -18.33 -17.82 10.55
N GLY A 340 -19.35 -17.21 9.96
CA GLY A 340 -20.71 -17.76 9.83
C GLY A 340 -20.94 -18.71 8.66
N TYR A 341 -19.89 -19.10 7.92
CA TYR A 341 -19.96 -20.17 6.92
C TYR A 341 -19.19 -21.41 7.38
N GLU A 342 -19.61 -22.58 6.89
CA GLU A 342 -18.78 -23.79 6.90
C GLU A 342 -18.01 -23.87 5.58
N PHE A 343 -16.71 -24.12 5.67
CA PHE A 343 -15.81 -24.30 4.53
C PHE A 343 -15.72 -25.78 4.13
N SER A 344 -15.34 -26.03 2.89
CA SER A 344 -15.15 -27.40 2.38
C SER A 344 -14.02 -28.13 3.10
N LYS A 345 -14.34 -29.29 3.72
CA LYS A 345 -13.39 -30.15 4.46
C LYS A 345 -12.26 -30.70 3.59
N ASP A 346 -12.52 -30.88 2.29
CA ASP A 346 -11.55 -31.39 1.31
C ASP A 346 -10.72 -30.27 0.66
N GLY A 347 -10.77 -29.06 1.24
CA GLY A 347 -10.03 -27.89 0.80
C GLY A 347 -10.84 -26.92 -0.05
N ALA A 348 -10.17 -25.83 -0.43
CA ALA A 348 -10.76 -24.57 -0.85
C ALA A 348 -11.70 -24.66 -2.08
N ALA A 349 -13.01 -24.71 -1.83
CA ALA A 349 -14.01 -24.79 -2.90
C ALA A 349 -14.20 -23.44 -3.60
N ALA A 350 -14.72 -23.46 -4.83
CA ALA A 350 -14.94 -22.23 -5.60
C ALA A 350 -15.98 -21.30 -4.95
N VAL A 351 -16.97 -21.87 -4.24
CA VAL A 351 -17.92 -21.08 -3.42
C VAL A 351 -17.24 -20.37 -2.24
N ASP A 352 -16.18 -20.95 -1.66
CA ASP A 352 -15.44 -20.33 -0.56
C ASP A 352 -14.68 -19.10 -1.06
N TYR A 353 -14.00 -19.21 -2.21
CA TYR A 353 -13.35 -18.06 -2.85
C TYR A 353 -14.35 -16.99 -3.30
N HIS A 354 -15.53 -17.36 -3.80
CA HIS A 354 -16.62 -16.42 -4.10
C HIS A 354 -17.05 -15.65 -2.86
N ARG A 355 -17.36 -16.35 -1.76
CA ARG A 355 -17.70 -15.73 -0.46
C ARG A 355 -16.58 -14.84 0.07
N MET A 356 -15.32 -15.21 -0.13
CA MET A 356 -14.16 -14.39 0.24
C MET A 356 -14.09 -13.08 -0.56
N VAL A 357 -14.38 -13.08 -1.86
CA VAL A 357 -14.45 -11.85 -2.68
C VAL A 357 -15.63 -10.97 -2.26
N GLU A 358 -16.80 -11.57 -2.03
CA GLU A 358 -17.98 -10.84 -1.52
C GLU A 358 -17.72 -10.21 -0.14
N ALA A 359 -17.03 -10.93 0.76
CA ALA A 359 -16.60 -10.40 2.04
C ALA A 359 -15.63 -9.21 1.88
N MET A 360 -14.70 -9.25 0.90
CA MET A 360 -13.87 -8.08 0.56
C MET A 360 -14.72 -6.90 0.10
N ARG A 361 -15.71 -7.10 -0.77
CA ARG A 361 -16.61 -6.05 -1.28
C ARG A 361 -17.37 -5.36 -0.14
N TYR A 362 -17.94 -6.12 0.81
CA TYR A 362 -18.53 -5.56 2.04
C TYR A 362 -17.50 -4.84 2.93
N GLY A 363 -16.32 -5.44 3.15
CA GLY A 363 -15.25 -4.82 3.94
C GLY A 363 -14.80 -3.46 3.38
N PHE A 364 -14.56 -3.37 2.08
CA PHE A 364 -14.13 -2.13 1.44
C PHE A 364 -15.25 -1.09 1.32
N ALA A 365 -16.53 -1.49 1.28
CA ALA A 365 -17.63 -0.56 1.47
C ALA A 365 -17.54 0.12 2.85
N ARG A 366 -17.30 -0.66 3.92
CA ARG A 366 -17.15 -0.14 5.29
C ARG A 366 -15.85 0.66 5.51
N ARG A 367 -14.75 0.32 4.81
CA ARG A 367 -13.50 1.12 4.81
C ARG A 367 -13.75 2.60 4.48
N SER A 368 -14.73 2.90 3.62
CA SER A 368 -15.05 4.28 3.21
C SER A 368 -15.48 5.19 4.37
N GLU A 369 -16.02 4.61 5.46
CA GLU A 369 -16.54 5.33 6.63
C GLU A 369 -15.46 5.71 7.66
N LEU A 370 -14.25 5.16 7.55
CA LEU A 370 -13.18 5.34 8.53
C LEU A 370 -12.44 6.68 8.36
N GLY A 371 -11.65 7.06 9.38
CA GLY A 371 -10.85 8.28 9.45
C GLY A 371 -9.95 8.25 10.70
N ASP A 372 -9.29 9.37 11.02
CA ASP A 372 -8.60 9.53 12.30
C ASP A 372 -9.61 9.63 13.45
N PRO A 373 -9.57 8.74 14.48
CA PRO A 373 -10.47 8.81 15.64
C PRO A 373 -10.50 10.17 16.33
N ALA A 374 -9.42 10.96 16.31
CA ALA A 374 -9.40 12.30 16.91
C ALA A 374 -10.23 13.34 16.13
N PHE A 375 -10.65 13.03 14.90
CA PHE A 375 -11.42 13.91 14.00
C PHE A 375 -12.73 13.27 13.50
N LEU A 376 -12.98 12.01 13.85
CA LEU A 376 -14.21 11.28 13.56
C LEU A 376 -15.34 11.74 14.48
N LYS A 377 -16.57 11.71 13.96
CA LYS A 377 -17.82 11.92 14.71
C LYS A 377 -18.80 10.79 14.35
N ILE A 378 -18.45 9.56 14.73
CA ILE A 378 -19.18 8.34 14.37
C ILE A 378 -19.34 7.42 15.59
N ASP A 379 -19.92 7.95 16.66
CA ASP A 379 -20.11 7.27 17.94
C ASP A 379 -20.74 5.88 17.75
N GLY A 380 -20.09 4.84 18.29
CA GLY A 380 -20.51 3.44 18.17
C GLY A 380 -20.41 2.79 16.77
N ARG A 381 -20.19 3.55 15.68
CA ARG A 381 -20.18 2.97 14.32
C ARG A 381 -19.01 2.03 14.08
N LEU A 382 -17.86 2.30 14.68
CA LEU A 382 -16.68 1.43 14.60
C LEU A 382 -16.95 0.07 15.28
N ASP A 383 -17.62 0.08 16.44
CA ASP A 383 -18.04 -1.12 17.15
C ASP A 383 -19.15 -1.86 16.38
N GLN A 384 -20.07 -1.13 15.75
CA GLN A 384 -21.09 -1.72 14.87
C GLN A 384 -20.46 -2.44 13.66
N ILE A 385 -19.44 -1.88 13.03
CA ILE A 385 -18.68 -2.55 11.95
C ILE A 385 -18.01 -3.84 12.46
N LEU A 386 -17.53 -3.86 13.72
CA LEU A 386 -17.00 -5.08 14.35
C LEU A 386 -18.08 -6.07 14.81
N SER A 387 -19.34 -5.68 14.90
CA SER A 387 -20.42 -6.53 15.43
C SER A 387 -20.66 -7.78 14.58
N LYS A 388 -21.03 -8.88 15.25
CA LYS A 388 -21.47 -10.11 14.58
C LYS A 388 -22.81 -9.91 13.85
N ASP A 389 -23.61 -8.93 14.26
CA ASP A 389 -24.91 -8.60 13.64
C ASP A 389 -24.78 -7.87 12.30
N GLU A 390 -23.87 -6.89 12.18
CA GLU A 390 -23.55 -6.25 10.88
C GLU A 390 -22.97 -7.30 9.91
N ALA A 391 -22.11 -8.20 10.39
CA ALA A 391 -21.59 -9.31 9.60
C ALA A 391 -22.67 -10.33 9.20
N ALA A 392 -23.65 -10.61 10.08
CA ALA A 392 -24.81 -11.43 9.75
C ALA A 392 -25.76 -10.73 8.76
N ALA A 393 -25.88 -9.40 8.83
CA ALA A 393 -26.62 -8.61 7.85
C ALA A 393 -25.95 -8.62 6.47
N ALA A 394 -24.62 -8.55 6.41
CA ALA A 394 -23.87 -8.74 5.17
C ALA A 394 -24.09 -10.16 4.58
N ARG A 395 -23.95 -11.23 5.40
CA ARG A 395 -24.25 -12.61 4.97
C ARG A 395 -25.66 -12.77 4.41
N ARG A 396 -26.69 -12.16 5.01
CA ARG A 396 -28.09 -12.23 4.53
C ARG A 396 -28.31 -11.56 3.16
N ASN A 397 -27.38 -10.71 2.72
CA ASN A 397 -27.42 -10.04 1.42
C ASN A 397 -26.33 -10.55 0.45
N LEU A 398 -25.62 -11.61 0.81
CA LEU A 398 -24.62 -12.30 -0.02
C LEU A 398 -25.30 -13.48 -0.72
N SER A 399 -25.11 -13.62 -2.05
CA SER A 399 -25.60 -14.78 -2.81
C SER A 399 -24.43 -15.65 -3.25
N ASP A 400 -24.49 -16.96 -2.97
CA ASP A 400 -23.45 -17.93 -3.40
C ASP A 400 -23.39 -18.13 -4.94
N SER A 401 -24.35 -17.58 -5.71
CA SER A 401 -24.51 -17.76 -7.15
C SER A 401 -24.31 -16.50 -8.00
N THR A 402 -24.13 -15.32 -7.39
CA THR A 402 -23.87 -14.07 -8.13
C THR A 402 -23.21 -13.02 -7.22
N THR A 403 -22.28 -12.25 -7.77
CA THR A 403 -21.95 -10.91 -7.25
C THR A 403 -23.00 -9.90 -7.68
N TYR A 404 -22.97 -8.70 -7.08
CA TYR A 404 -23.87 -7.58 -7.36
C TYR A 404 -23.09 -6.32 -7.77
N PRO A 405 -23.74 -5.31 -8.39
CA PRO A 405 -23.13 -4.00 -8.59
C PRO A 405 -22.64 -3.39 -7.25
N PRO A 406 -21.54 -2.62 -7.24
CA PRO A 406 -20.95 -2.04 -6.02
C PRO A 406 -21.92 -1.30 -5.07
N GLU A 407 -23.00 -0.75 -5.61
CA GLU A 407 -24.02 0.01 -4.87
C GLU A 407 -24.77 -0.87 -3.86
N HIS A 408 -24.88 -2.18 -4.13
CA HIS A 408 -25.48 -3.20 -3.26
C HIS A 408 -24.79 -3.30 -1.89
N TYR A 409 -23.47 -3.11 -1.85
CA TYR A 409 -22.65 -3.20 -0.63
C TYR A 409 -22.73 -1.92 0.22
N GLN A 410 -23.49 -0.92 -0.24
CA GLN A 410 -23.74 0.36 0.43
C GLN A 410 -22.46 1.12 0.83
N PRO A 411 -21.51 1.37 -0.11
CA PRO A 411 -20.42 2.31 0.13
C PRO A 411 -20.98 3.72 0.35
N LYS A 412 -20.44 4.46 1.32
CA LYS A 412 -20.84 5.86 1.56
C LYS A 412 -19.97 6.85 0.78
N TYR A 413 -18.70 6.52 0.58
CA TYR A 413 -17.70 7.43 0.01
C TYR A 413 -16.67 6.68 -0.85
N ALA A 414 -15.92 7.41 -1.68
CA ALA A 414 -14.79 6.88 -2.40
C ALA A 414 -13.62 6.53 -1.46
N ASN A 415 -13.05 5.34 -1.62
CA ASN A 415 -11.79 4.94 -0.98
C ASN A 415 -10.61 5.66 -1.64
N ALA A 416 -9.75 6.30 -0.84
CA ALA A 416 -8.44 6.74 -1.31
C ALA A 416 -7.56 5.51 -1.68
N PRO A 417 -6.85 5.52 -2.82
CA PRO A 417 -5.72 4.63 -3.08
C PRO A 417 -4.63 4.79 -2.02
N SER A 418 -3.73 3.81 -1.95
CA SER A 418 -2.55 3.82 -1.08
C SER A 418 -1.56 2.82 -1.68
N HIS A 419 -0.24 3.07 -1.67
CA HIS A 419 0.76 2.12 -2.18
C HIS A 419 2.08 2.26 -1.41
N GLY A 420 2.96 1.26 -1.49
CA GLY A 420 4.27 1.28 -0.83
C GLY A 420 4.17 1.14 0.70
N THR A 421 4.88 0.17 1.26
CA THR A 421 4.84 -0.25 2.67
C THR A 421 5.91 -1.33 2.87
N THR A 422 6.39 -1.54 4.09
CA THR A 422 6.97 -2.83 4.51
C THR A 422 6.25 -3.38 5.75
N HIS A 423 6.30 -4.69 5.95
CA HIS A 423 5.83 -5.35 7.16
C HIS A 423 6.90 -6.30 7.70
N LEU A 424 6.99 -6.41 9.03
CA LEU A 424 7.76 -7.45 9.70
C LEU A 424 6.99 -8.00 10.90
N SER A 425 7.24 -9.27 11.19
CA SER A 425 6.73 -9.99 12.36
C SER A 425 7.91 -10.54 13.17
N VAL A 426 7.80 -10.46 14.50
CA VAL A 426 8.80 -10.97 15.45
C VAL A 426 8.11 -11.68 16.60
N VAL A 427 8.69 -12.79 17.04
CA VAL A 427 8.40 -13.44 18.34
C VAL A 427 9.70 -13.69 19.09
N ASP A 428 9.72 -13.45 20.39
CA ASP A 428 10.85 -13.81 21.26
C ASP A 428 10.58 -15.02 22.15
N GLU A 429 11.64 -15.55 22.77
CA GLU A 429 11.64 -16.75 23.61
C GLU A 429 10.74 -16.67 24.85
N ASN A 430 10.35 -15.45 25.26
CA ASN A 430 9.47 -15.20 26.39
C ASN A 430 7.99 -15.15 25.98
N GLY A 431 7.69 -15.34 24.68
CA GLY A 431 6.34 -15.25 24.13
C GLY A 431 5.87 -13.81 23.87
N MET A 432 6.75 -12.80 23.89
CA MET A 432 6.41 -11.48 23.36
C MET A 432 6.32 -11.56 21.83
N ALA A 433 5.25 -11.00 21.27
CA ALA A 433 5.03 -10.91 19.82
C ALA A 433 4.92 -9.45 19.39
N VAL A 434 5.45 -9.14 18.20
CA VAL A 434 5.43 -7.80 17.61
C VAL A 434 5.13 -7.89 16.11
N ALA A 435 4.12 -7.15 15.67
CA ALA A 435 3.77 -6.98 14.26
C ALA A 435 3.91 -5.50 13.90
N VAL A 436 4.86 -5.15 13.03
CA VAL A 436 5.14 -3.76 12.61
C VAL A 436 4.86 -3.58 11.14
N THR A 437 4.03 -2.60 10.80
CA THR A 437 3.87 -2.12 9.43
C THR A 437 4.29 -0.66 9.38
N THR A 438 5.24 -0.32 8.51
CA THR A 438 5.84 1.02 8.41
C THR A 438 6.01 1.41 6.94
N THR A 439 5.91 2.70 6.63
CA THR A 439 5.89 3.19 5.25
C THR A 439 6.45 4.61 5.06
N VAL A 440 6.75 4.96 3.80
CA VAL A 440 6.89 6.35 3.31
C VAL A 440 5.74 6.74 2.35
N ASN A 441 4.65 5.95 2.38
CA ASN A 441 3.63 5.81 1.34
C ASN A 441 4.26 5.36 0.00
N LEU A 442 4.05 6.07 -1.12
CA LEU A 442 4.38 5.58 -2.46
C LEU A 442 5.89 5.31 -2.64
N LEU A 443 6.27 4.73 -3.78
CA LEU A 443 7.66 4.40 -4.08
C LEU A 443 8.57 5.63 -3.96
N PHE A 444 9.49 5.61 -2.98
CA PHE A 444 10.38 6.72 -2.63
C PHE A 444 9.69 7.99 -2.07
N GLY A 445 8.43 7.86 -1.62
CA GLY A 445 7.67 8.92 -0.96
C GLY A 445 7.51 10.17 -1.83
N SER A 446 7.77 11.34 -1.24
CA SER A 446 7.67 12.67 -1.89
C SER A 446 8.69 12.93 -3.01
N HIS A 447 9.54 11.95 -3.32
CA HIS A 447 10.78 12.07 -4.09
C HIS A 447 11.82 13.03 -3.45
N ILE A 448 11.59 13.52 -2.23
CA ILE A 448 12.58 14.34 -1.50
C ILE A 448 13.52 13.43 -0.72
N MET A 449 14.82 13.58 -0.99
CA MET A 449 15.89 13.15 -0.10
C MET A 449 16.66 14.38 0.38
N ASP A 450 16.76 14.61 1.69
CA ASP A 450 17.64 15.67 2.19
C ASP A 450 19.10 15.27 2.01
N LYS A 451 19.83 16.04 1.20
CA LYS A 451 21.27 15.87 0.91
C LYS A 451 22.15 15.81 2.17
N LYS A 452 21.81 16.52 3.26
CA LYS A 452 22.69 16.58 4.45
C LYS A 452 22.50 15.36 5.37
N THR A 453 21.26 14.91 5.55
CA THR A 453 20.88 13.80 6.46
C THR A 453 20.67 12.46 5.75
N GLY A 454 20.53 12.44 4.42
CA GLY A 454 20.26 11.22 3.64
C GLY A 454 18.89 10.58 3.90
N VAL A 455 17.99 11.29 4.58
CA VAL A 455 16.61 10.87 4.88
C VAL A 455 15.75 11.05 3.63
N ILE A 456 14.99 10.02 3.27
CA ILE A 456 13.94 10.06 2.25
C ILE A 456 12.62 10.34 2.97
N LEU A 457 11.83 11.28 2.46
CA LEU A 457 10.62 11.78 3.13
C LEU A 457 9.34 11.24 2.49
N ASN A 458 8.38 10.87 3.33
CA ASN A 458 7.08 10.34 2.91
C ASN A 458 6.30 11.26 1.96
N ASN A 459 5.36 10.68 1.20
CA ASN A 459 4.24 11.42 0.60
C ASN A 459 2.91 11.04 1.25
N GLN A 460 2.88 11.09 2.58
CA GLN A 460 1.78 10.52 3.35
C GLN A 460 0.49 11.35 3.28
N ILE A 461 0.55 12.59 2.78
CA ILE A 461 -0.61 13.45 2.54
C ILE A 461 -1.52 12.91 1.41
N ASP A 462 -1.01 12.04 0.53
CA ASP A 462 -1.78 11.38 -0.54
C ASP A 462 -2.89 10.43 -0.03
N ASP A 463 -2.72 9.82 1.15
CA ASP A 463 -3.76 8.95 1.74
C ASP A 463 -4.97 9.76 2.28
N PHE A 464 -4.99 11.10 2.17
CA PHE A 464 -6.19 11.91 2.45
C PHE A 464 -7.15 11.96 1.25
N SER A 465 -8.42 12.26 1.52
CA SER A 465 -9.43 12.55 0.50
C SER A 465 -9.56 14.06 0.28
N PHE A 466 -9.80 14.48 -0.96
CA PHE A 466 -9.88 15.90 -1.36
C PHE A 466 -11.24 16.20 -2.00
N ASN A 467 -11.91 17.27 -1.56
CA ASN A 467 -13.34 17.57 -1.80
C ASN A 467 -13.75 17.83 -3.28
N ASN A 468 -12.84 17.72 -4.25
CA ASN A 468 -13.11 17.86 -5.68
C ASN A 468 -12.91 16.56 -6.49
N THR A 469 -12.47 15.46 -5.88
CA THR A 469 -12.20 14.19 -6.58
C THR A 469 -13.28 13.14 -6.28
N SER A 470 -14.44 13.24 -6.94
CA SER A 470 -15.33 12.09 -7.05
C SER A 470 -14.65 10.98 -7.85
N ASN A 471 -14.92 9.71 -7.54
CA ASN A 471 -14.42 8.61 -8.37
C ASN A 471 -15.15 8.55 -9.73
N ALA A 472 -14.67 7.71 -10.65
CA ALA A 472 -15.26 7.53 -11.98
C ALA A 472 -16.71 6.98 -11.98
N PHE A 473 -17.27 6.68 -10.81
CA PHE A 473 -18.63 6.17 -10.59
C PHE A 473 -19.49 7.17 -9.78
N GLY A 474 -19.02 8.41 -9.62
CA GLY A 474 -19.78 9.51 -9.00
C GLY A 474 -19.73 9.58 -7.48
N PHE A 475 -19.06 8.65 -6.79
CA PHE A 475 -19.02 8.64 -5.33
C PHE A 475 -18.20 9.80 -4.77
N PRO A 476 -18.72 10.56 -3.79
CA PRO A 476 -18.02 11.69 -3.21
C PRO A 476 -16.78 11.25 -2.42
N PRO A 477 -15.73 12.08 -2.38
CA PRO A 477 -14.53 11.84 -1.57
C PRO A 477 -14.88 11.80 -0.07
N SER A 478 -14.20 10.96 0.70
CA SER A 478 -14.59 10.64 2.09
C SER A 478 -14.37 11.79 3.10
N PRO A 479 -15.43 12.39 3.69
CA PRO A 479 -15.30 13.51 4.62
C PRO A 479 -14.64 13.13 5.95
N SER A 480 -14.82 11.89 6.41
CA SER A 480 -14.08 11.32 7.56
C SER A 480 -12.57 11.29 7.30
N ASN A 481 -12.15 11.30 6.04
CA ASN A 481 -10.76 11.33 5.60
C ASN A 481 -10.34 12.63 4.86
N PHE A 482 -11.09 13.74 4.97
CA PHE A 482 -10.61 15.04 4.47
C PHE A 482 -9.40 15.55 5.25
N ILE A 483 -8.44 16.17 4.54
CA ILE A 483 -7.21 16.74 5.13
C ILE A 483 -7.52 17.87 6.12
N LYS A 484 -6.87 17.84 7.29
CA LYS A 484 -6.91 18.89 8.32
C LYS A 484 -5.56 18.97 9.04
N PRO A 485 -5.11 20.15 9.52
CA PRO A 485 -3.94 20.26 10.39
C PRO A 485 -3.97 19.27 11.57
N PHE A 486 -2.81 18.69 11.88
CA PHE A 486 -2.57 17.69 12.93
C PHE A 486 -3.31 16.35 12.80
N LYS A 487 -4.15 16.17 11.78
CA LYS A 487 -4.87 14.91 11.52
C LYS A 487 -3.95 13.86 10.93
N ARG A 488 -4.22 12.58 11.23
CA ARG A 488 -3.60 11.41 10.59
C ARG A 488 -4.42 10.97 9.36
N PRO A 489 -3.80 10.67 8.22
CA PRO A 489 -4.52 10.11 7.07
C PRO A 489 -4.84 8.64 7.31
N MET A 490 -5.94 8.18 6.69
CA MET A 490 -6.33 6.76 6.68
C MET A 490 -5.19 5.86 6.21
N SER A 491 -5.25 4.58 6.59
CA SER A 491 -4.25 3.60 6.19
C SER A 491 -4.85 2.23 5.92
N SER A 492 -4.33 1.57 4.88
CA SER A 492 -4.64 0.18 4.55
C SER A 492 -3.88 -0.84 5.41
N MET A 493 -2.97 -0.38 6.29
CA MET A 493 -2.21 -1.27 7.16
C MET A 493 -3.13 -2.06 8.12
N SER A 494 -2.81 -3.33 8.33
CA SER A 494 -3.49 -4.21 9.30
C SER A 494 -2.51 -5.24 9.93
N PRO A 495 -1.43 -4.80 10.61
CA PRO A 495 -0.62 -5.72 11.42
C PRO A 495 -1.51 -6.38 12.48
N THR A 496 -1.45 -7.71 12.55
CA THR A 496 -2.47 -8.55 13.16
C THR A 496 -1.85 -9.75 13.86
N MET A 497 -2.50 -10.22 14.93
CA MET A 497 -2.14 -11.45 15.64
C MET A 497 -3.39 -12.32 15.81
N VAL A 498 -3.19 -13.64 15.86
CA VAL A 498 -4.22 -14.60 16.27
C VAL A 498 -3.72 -15.35 17.50
N GLU A 499 -4.55 -15.43 18.53
CA GLU A 499 -4.31 -16.18 19.75
C GLU A 499 -5.29 -17.35 19.90
N LYS A 500 -4.77 -18.47 20.40
CA LYS A 500 -5.51 -19.67 20.77
C LYS A 500 -5.15 -20.01 22.22
N ASP A 501 -6.17 -20.17 23.08
CA ASP A 501 -6.01 -20.39 24.53
C ASP A 501 -5.10 -19.35 25.22
N GLY A 502 -5.21 -18.07 24.84
CA GLY A 502 -4.38 -16.97 25.36
C GLY A 502 -2.91 -16.99 24.94
N ARG A 503 -2.52 -17.88 24.01
CA ARG A 503 -1.17 -18.00 23.44
C ARG A 503 -1.19 -17.50 22.00
N VAL A 504 -0.18 -16.72 21.62
CA VAL A 504 0.01 -16.30 20.23
C VAL A 504 0.26 -17.52 19.35
N MET A 505 -0.56 -17.66 18.30
CA MET A 505 -0.53 -18.72 17.30
C MET A 505 -0.13 -18.19 15.92
N LEU A 506 -0.42 -16.93 15.61
CA LEU A 506 -0.03 -16.27 14.36
C LEU A 506 0.33 -14.81 14.64
N VAL A 507 1.40 -14.33 14.00
CA VAL A 507 1.78 -12.92 13.89
C VAL A 507 1.95 -12.63 12.41
N LEU A 508 1.22 -11.68 11.85
CA LEU A 508 1.34 -11.32 10.43
C LEU A 508 0.93 -9.89 10.09
N GLY A 509 1.23 -9.53 8.86
CA GLY A 509 0.82 -8.30 8.19
C GLY A 509 1.41 -8.28 6.79
N GLY A 510 1.29 -7.16 6.08
CA GLY A 510 1.86 -7.06 4.74
C GLY A 510 2.07 -5.66 4.20
N SER A 511 2.58 -5.61 2.98
CA SER A 511 2.67 -4.45 2.10
C SER A 511 1.81 -4.64 0.84
N GLY A 512 1.68 -3.58 0.04
CA GLY A 512 0.82 -3.58 -1.17
C GLY A 512 -0.35 -2.59 -1.12
N GLY A 513 -0.34 -1.61 -0.21
CA GLY A 513 -1.40 -0.62 -0.14
C GLY A 513 -2.74 -1.23 0.28
N SER A 514 -3.80 -1.01 -0.50
CA SER A 514 -5.11 -1.63 -0.23
C SER A 514 -5.06 -3.17 -0.17
N ARG A 515 -4.15 -3.79 -0.94
CA ARG A 515 -3.98 -5.25 -0.98
C ARG A 515 -3.54 -5.84 0.36
N ILE A 516 -2.97 -5.06 1.29
CA ILE A 516 -2.62 -5.52 2.64
C ILE A 516 -3.82 -6.16 3.32
N ILE A 517 -4.99 -5.51 3.23
CA ILE A 517 -6.25 -5.92 3.87
C ILE A 517 -6.68 -7.30 3.36
N SER A 518 -6.78 -7.47 2.03
CA SER A 518 -7.18 -8.72 1.39
C SER A 518 -6.14 -9.83 1.53
N SER A 519 -4.85 -9.50 1.54
CA SER A 519 -3.75 -10.47 1.62
C SER A 519 -3.62 -11.06 3.03
N VAL A 520 -3.72 -10.23 4.08
CA VAL A 520 -3.76 -10.69 5.47
C VAL A 520 -5.01 -11.54 5.72
N PHE A 521 -6.18 -11.10 5.25
CA PHE A 521 -7.44 -11.86 5.31
C PHE A 521 -7.32 -13.26 4.68
N GLN A 522 -6.79 -13.34 3.45
CA GLN A 522 -6.59 -14.64 2.78
C GLN A 522 -5.57 -15.52 3.49
N THR A 523 -4.45 -15.00 3.98
CA THR A 523 -3.46 -15.80 4.71
C THR A 523 -4.01 -16.33 6.04
N ILE A 524 -4.88 -15.58 6.74
CA ILE A 524 -5.59 -16.08 7.93
C ILE A 524 -6.53 -17.24 7.55
N LEU A 525 -7.40 -17.06 6.55
CA LEU A 525 -8.36 -18.12 6.16
C LEU A 525 -7.66 -19.37 5.62
N LYS A 526 -6.63 -19.22 4.79
CA LYS A 526 -5.83 -20.34 4.26
C LYS A 526 -5.20 -21.18 5.38
N LEU A 527 -4.71 -20.52 6.44
CA LEU A 527 -4.12 -21.19 7.61
C LEU A 527 -5.19 -21.87 8.50
N LEU A 528 -6.32 -21.22 8.75
CA LEU A 528 -7.30 -21.66 9.75
C LEU A 528 -8.38 -22.62 9.22
N GLU A 529 -8.80 -22.46 7.95
CA GLU A 529 -9.93 -23.21 7.37
C GLU A 529 -9.47 -24.24 6.32
N PHE A 530 -8.41 -23.96 5.55
CA PHE A 530 -7.91 -24.90 4.52
C PHE A 530 -6.82 -25.85 5.02
N ASN A 531 -6.41 -25.77 6.29
CA ASN A 531 -5.34 -26.59 6.89
C ASN A 531 -4.00 -26.51 6.13
N TRP A 532 -3.71 -25.37 5.48
CA TRP A 532 -2.45 -25.14 4.77
C TRP A 532 -1.34 -24.74 5.74
N SER A 533 -0.08 -25.05 5.44
CA SER A 533 1.04 -24.50 6.21
C SER A 533 1.12 -22.98 6.07
N ILE A 534 1.85 -22.32 6.97
CA ILE A 534 2.06 -20.87 6.87
C ILE A 534 2.82 -20.48 5.59
N THR A 535 3.71 -21.33 5.08
CA THR A 535 4.38 -21.07 3.81
C THR A 535 3.39 -21.08 2.66
N GLU A 536 2.57 -22.12 2.53
CA GLU A 536 1.53 -22.21 1.48
C GLU A 536 0.51 -21.08 1.60
N SER A 537 0.10 -20.74 2.81
CA SER A 537 -0.82 -19.62 3.09
C SER A 537 -0.26 -18.24 2.71
N VAL A 538 1.07 -18.11 2.58
CA VAL A 538 1.77 -16.88 2.18
C VAL A 538 2.22 -16.90 0.71
N THR A 539 2.57 -18.05 0.14
CA THR A 539 3.03 -18.17 -1.26
C THR A 539 1.91 -18.45 -2.25
N ALA A 540 0.78 -18.99 -1.82
CA ALA A 540 -0.33 -19.29 -2.73
C ALA A 540 -0.98 -18.00 -3.30
N PRO A 541 -1.20 -17.92 -4.62
CA PRO A 541 -1.80 -16.76 -5.30
C PRO A 541 -3.09 -16.25 -4.65
N ARG A 542 -3.35 -14.95 -4.84
CA ARG A 542 -4.45 -14.21 -4.21
C ARG A 542 -5.44 -13.63 -5.21
N LEU A 543 -6.63 -13.37 -4.68
CA LEU A 543 -7.63 -12.46 -5.23
C LEU A 543 -7.53 -11.11 -4.50
N HIS A 544 -7.92 -10.02 -5.17
CA HIS A 544 -8.10 -8.72 -4.52
C HIS A 544 -9.25 -7.97 -5.16
N ASP A 545 -10.33 -7.79 -4.40
CA ASP A 545 -11.38 -6.82 -4.70
C ASP A 545 -11.34 -5.72 -3.65
N GLN A 546 -11.59 -4.47 -4.06
CA GLN A 546 -11.64 -3.29 -3.20
C GLN A 546 -12.86 -2.40 -3.48
N LEU A 547 -13.91 -3.01 -4.03
CA LEU A 547 -15.19 -2.46 -4.48
C LEU A 547 -15.11 -1.49 -5.68
N TYR A 548 -14.12 -0.59 -5.71
CA TYR A 548 -13.86 0.32 -6.84
C TYR A 548 -12.37 0.36 -7.22
N PRO A 549 -12.00 0.25 -8.51
CA PRO A 549 -12.87 -0.05 -9.65
C PRO A 549 -13.54 -1.42 -9.50
N ASP A 550 -14.74 -1.57 -10.06
CA ASP A 550 -15.55 -2.79 -9.95
C ASP A 550 -14.94 -3.95 -10.73
N ARG A 551 -13.99 -4.63 -10.10
CA ARG A 551 -13.26 -5.79 -10.60
C ARG A 551 -12.55 -6.52 -9.47
N THR A 552 -12.33 -7.81 -9.66
CA THR A 552 -11.45 -8.62 -8.82
C THR A 552 -10.11 -8.80 -9.55
N ASP A 553 -9.03 -8.27 -8.98
CA ASP A 553 -7.67 -8.52 -9.45
C ASP A 553 -7.25 -9.95 -9.05
N VAL A 554 -6.52 -10.66 -9.93
CA VAL A 554 -6.12 -12.07 -9.76
C VAL A 554 -4.61 -12.20 -9.95
N GLU A 555 -3.88 -12.69 -8.95
CA GLU A 555 -2.44 -12.95 -9.05
C GLU A 555 -2.12 -14.11 -10.03
N ASP A 556 -0.91 -14.09 -10.59
CA ASP A 556 -0.38 -15.14 -11.46
C ASP A 556 -0.42 -16.53 -10.79
N GLY A 557 -0.64 -17.59 -11.58
CA GLY A 557 -0.77 -18.96 -11.10
C GLY A 557 -2.05 -19.31 -10.34
N PHE A 558 -3.03 -18.39 -10.21
CA PHE A 558 -4.32 -18.69 -9.57
C PHE A 558 -5.13 -19.73 -10.34
N SER A 559 -5.97 -20.51 -9.65
CA SER A 559 -6.75 -21.60 -10.25
C SER A 559 -7.70 -21.13 -11.36
N ALA A 560 -7.52 -21.66 -12.57
CA ALA A 560 -8.39 -21.39 -13.71
C ALA A 560 -9.83 -21.88 -13.49
N ALA A 561 -10.02 -23.00 -12.77
CA ALA A 561 -11.35 -23.54 -12.47
C ALA A 561 -12.14 -22.60 -11.54
N ILE A 562 -11.50 -22.11 -10.48
CA ILE A 562 -12.11 -21.14 -9.54
C ILE A 562 -12.31 -19.79 -10.25
N SER A 563 -11.38 -19.37 -11.10
CA SER A 563 -11.54 -18.15 -11.92
C SER A 563 -12.75 -18.25 -12.87
N SER A 564 -13.00 -19.43 -13.44
CA SER A 564 -14.17 -19.67 -14.29
C SER A 564 -15.49 -19.61 -13.49
N ASP A 565 -15.54 -20.21 -12.30
CA ASP A 565 -16.69 -20.12 -11.39
C ASP A 565 -16.97 -18.68 -10.94
N LEU A 566 -15.94 -17.91 -10.56
CA LEU A 566 -16.06 -16.50 -10.23
C LEU A 566 -16.62 -15.68 -11.41
N ALA A 567 -16.11 -15.91 -12.62
CA ALA A 567 -16.59 -15.25 -13.84
C ALA A 567 -18.05 -15.63 -14.17
N ALA A 568 -18.44 -16.90 -13.99
CA ALA A 568 -19.82 -17.36 -14.12
C ALA A 568 -20.76 -16.70 -13.10
N LYS A 569 -20.26 -16.44 -11.88
CA LYS A 569 -20.92 -15.64 -10.83
C LYS A 569 -20.81 -14.12 -11.06
N LYS A 570 -20.40 -13.70 -12.26
CA LYS A 570 -20.32 -12.31 -12.79
C LYS A 570 -19.19 -11.45 -12.21
N HIS A 571 -18.21 -12.03 -11.50
CA HIS A 571 -17.02 -11.27 -11.08
C HIS A 571 -16.21 -10.82 -12.29
N LYS A 572 -15.94 -9.52 -12.38
CA LYS A 572 -15.14 -8.92 -13.45
C LYS A 572 -13.66 -9.15 -13.15
N LEU A 573 -13.07 -10.23 -13.67
CA LEU A 573 -11.69 -10.59 -13.35
C LEU A 573 -10.66 -9.76 -14.14
N ARG A 574 -9.60 -9.32 -13.46
CA ARG A 574 -8.37 -8.80 -14.08
C ARG A 574 -7.17 -9.61 -13.61
N PHE A 575 -6.69 -10.49 -14.47
CA PHE A 575 -5.42 -11.19 -14.25
C PHE A 575 -4.25 -10.20 -14.29
N LEU A 576 -3.34 -10.31 -13.32
CA LEU A 576 -2.08 -9.56 -13.29
C LEU A 576 -1.06 -10.21 -14.26
N PRO A 577 -0.08 -9.45 -14.78
CA PRO A 577 0.99 -10.01 -15.61
C PRO A 577 1.78 -11.12 -14.91
N VAL A 578 2.32 -12.06 -15.69
CA VAL A 578 3.14 -13.18 -15.19
C VAL A 578 4.31 -12.66 -14.33
N GLY A 579 4.44 -13.18 -13.11
CA GLY A 579 5.42 -12.75 -12.13
C GLY A 579 5.18 -11.38 -11.48
N GLN A 580 4.09 -10.66 -11.77
CA GLN A 580 3.74 -9.40 -11.12
C GLN A 580 2.98 -9.63 -9.80
N TYR A 581 3.71 -9.63 -8.69
CA TYR A 581 3.16 -9.66 -7.34
C TYR A 581 3.04 -8.24 -6.78
N GLU A 582 1.84 -7.88 -6.30
CA GLU A 582 1.51 -6.53 -5.83
C GLU A 582 1.30 -6.44 -4.31
N SER A 583 1.47 -7.55 -3.59
CA SER A 583 1.48 -7.60 -2.14
C SER A 583 2.59 -8.50 -1.61
N VAL A 584 3.09 -8.21 -0.40
CA VAL A 584 4.01 -9.08 0.34
C VAL A 584 3.43 -9.30 1.72
N VAL A 585 3.32 -10.55 2.15
CA VAL A 585 2.97 -10.91 3.53
C VAL A 585 4.23 -11.40 4.23
N GLN A 586 4.49 -10.92 5.44
CA GLN A 586 5.49 -11.50 6.34
C GLN A 586 4.72 -12.03 7.56
N ALA A 587 5.04 -13.25 7.98
CA ALA A 587 4.30 -13.95 9.01
C ALA A 587 5.21 -14.90 9.81
N ILE A 588 4.76 -15.24 11.01
CA ILE A 588 5.28 -16.30 11.89
C ILE A 588 4.07 -17.03 12.47
N ALA A 589 4.03 -18.36 12.37
CA ALA A 589 2.93 -19.17 12.87
C ALA A 589 3.46 -20.27 13.80
N ARG A 590 2.71 -20.58 14.86
CA ARG A 590 3.08 -21.59 15.84
C ARG A 590 2.48 -22.94 15.46
N THR A 591 3.30 -23.99 15.49
CA THR A 591 2.86 -25.37 15.32
C THR A 591 2.24 -25.92 16.62
N ASP A 592 1.45 -27.00 16.54
CA ASP A 592 0.93 -27.69 17.74
C ASP A 592 2.04 -28.30 18.62
N LYS A 593 3.25 -28.46 18.09
CA LYS A 593 4.46 -28.85 18.84
C LYS A 593 5.10 -27.69 19.61
N GLY A 594 4.56 -26.48 19.48
CA GLY A 594 5.02 -25.27 20.16
C GLY A 594 6.16 -24.51 19.46
N GLU A 595 6.66 -25.01 18.33
CA GLU A 595 7.70 -24.40 17.49
C GLU A 595 7.12 -23.25 16.62
N TRP A 596 7.96 -22.27 16.26
CA TRP A 596 7.66 -21.11 15.39
C TRP A 596 8.17 -21.26 13.95
#